data_AF-A0A6J6MUP7-F1
#
_entry.id   AF-A0A6J6MUP7-F1
#
_cell.length_a   1.000
_cell.length_b   1.000
_cell.length_c   1.000
_cell.angle_alpha   90.00
_cell.angle_beta   90.00
_cell.angle_gamma   90.00
#
_symmetry.space_group_name_H-M   'P 1'
#
loop_
_entity.id
_entity.type
_entity.pdbx_description
1 polymer ?
#
loop_
_entity_poly.entity_id
_entity_poly.type
_entity_poly.pdbx_seq_one_letter_code
_entity_poly.pdbx_strand_id
1 'polypeptide(L)' 'MVRTDEFSVKRFGGDQARADKVYEGVKEPLTADDVAAAITWVTSLPAHVNIDRLVMRPVAQAAQHKVHRVLDE' A
#
# COMPACT_ATOMS: atom_id res chain seq x y z
N MET A 1 0.75 -3.57 -0.07
CA MET A 1 1.14 -2.83 1.14
C MET A 1 1.04 -1.36 0.83
N VAL A 2 0.59 -0.55 1.78
CA VAL A 2 0.39 0.90 1.61
C VAL A 2 1.10 1.59 2.77
N ARG A 3 1.93 2.58 2.47
CA ARG A 3 2.60 3.43 3.45
C ARG A 3 1.73 4.66 3.72
N THR A 4 1.33 4.79 4.97
CA THR A 4 0.67 5.96 5.53
C THR A 4 1.29 6.25 6.88
N ASP A 5 1.19 7.50 7.34
CA ASP A 5 1.87 7.92 8.56
C ASP A 5 1.35 7.19 9.81
N GLU A 6 0.05 6.86 9.84
CA GLU A 6 -0.59 6.40 11.06
C GLU A 6 -0.83 4.88 11.13
N PHE A 7 -0.97 4.19 9.99
CA PHE A 7 -1.51 2.81 10.00
C PHE A 7 -0.59 1.85 10.76
N SER A 8 0.69 1.81 10.38
CA SER A 8 1.64 0.89 10.98
C SER A 8 1.99 1.29 12.41
N VAL A 9 2.05 2.59 12.71
CA VAL A 9 2.26 3.11 14.07
C VAL A 9 1.13 2.69 15.01
N LYS A 10 -0.13 2.88 14.61
CA LYS A 10 -1.31 2.44 15.37
C LYS A 10 -1.32 0.92 15.53
N ARG A 11 -0.99 0.17 14.47
CA ARG A 11 -0.91 -1.30 14.50
C ARG A 11 0.11 -1.81 15.52
N PHE A 12 1.22 -1.12 15.71
CA PHE A 12 2.27 -1.49 16.66
C PHE A 12 2.22 -0.70 17.98
N GLY A 13 1.06 -0.11 18.32
CA GLY A 13 0.86 0.52 19.61
C GLY A 13 1.72 1.75 19.86
N GLY A 14 2.05 2.51 18.82
CA GLY A 14 2.92 3.70 18.91
C GLY A 14 4.41 3.43 18.65
N ASP A 15 4.81 2.17 18.40
CA ASP A 15 6.20 1.83 18.08
C ASP A 15 6.55 2.24 16.64
N GLN A 16 7.15 3.42 16.49
CA GLN A 16 7.58 3.97 15.21
C GLN A 16 8.66 3.11 14.54
N ALA A 17 9.64 2.61 15.29
CA ALA A 17 10.75 1.82 14.73
C ALA A 17 10.24 0.51 14.12
N ARG A 18 9.26 -0.15 14.76
CA ARG A 18 8.61 -1.33 14.18
C ARG A 18 7.75 -0.98 12.96
N ALA A 19 7.10 0.18 12.96
CA ALA A 19 6.33 0.65 11.83
C ALA A 19 7.22 0.89 10.59
N ASP A 20 8.37 1.54 10.78
CA ASP A 20 9.32 1.85 9.71
C ASP A 20 9.89 0.57 9.06
N LYS A 21 10.21 -0.44 9.87
CA LYS A 21 10.69 -1.75 9.41
C LYS A 21 9.73 -2.46 8.45
N VAL A 22 8.43 -2.18 8.49
CA VAL A 22 7.47 -2.75 7.53
C VAL A 22 7.87 -2.38 6.10
N TYR A 23 8.28 -1.13 5.88
CA TYR A 23 8.53 -0.54 4.57
C TYR A 23 10.02 -0.48 4.20
N GLU A 24 10.91 -0.78 5.15
CA GLU A 24 12.37 -0.77 4.94
C GLU A 24 12.81 -1.61 3.73
N GLY A 25 13.60 -1.00 2.85
CA GLY A 25 14.08 -1.62 1.61
C GLY A 25 13.00 -1.92 0.57
N VAL A 26 11.74 -1.59 0.80
CA VAL A 26 10.68 -1.74 -0.21
C VAL A 26 10.73 -0.54 -1.15
N LYS A 27 11.11 -0.78 -2.40
CA LYS A 27 11.04 0.24 -3.44
C LYS A 27 9.57 0.59 -3.72
N GLU A 28 9.25 1.88 -3.59
CA GLU A 28 7.97 2.47 -3.98
C GLU A 28 6.75 1.69 -3.45
N PRO A 29 6.54 1.60 -2.12
CA PRO A 29 5.28 1.11 -1.59
C PRO A 29 4.13 2.03 -2.05
N LEU A 30 2.92 1.51 -2.14
CA LEU A 30 1.76 2.35 -2.44
C LEU A 30 1.62 3.44 -1.37
N THR A 31 1.09 4.58 -1.76
CA THR A 31 0.82 5.74 -0.92
C THR A 31 -0.67 5.90 -0.68
N ALA A 32 -1.05 6.85 0.18
CA ALA A 32 -2.44 7.26 0.32
C ALA A 32 -3.01 7.80 -1.00
N ASP A 33 -2.20 8.53 -1.77
CA ASP A 33 -2.60 9.14 -3.04
C ASP A 33 -2.90 8.08 -4.11
N ASP A 34 -2.13 6.99 -4.17
CA ASP A 34 -2.42 5.87 -5.08
C ASP A 34 -3.80 5.26 -4.81
N VAL A 35 -4.16 5.13 -3.52
CA VAL A 35 -5.47 4.60 -3.11
C VAL A 35 -6.58 5.61 -3.42
N ALA A 36 -6.35 6.91 -3.18
CA ALA A 36 -7.31 7.96 -3.50
C ALA A 36 -7.58 8.06 -5.02
N ALA A 37 -6.54 7.92 -5.84
CA ALA A 37 -6.64 7.88 -7.29
C ALA A 37 -7.45 6.66 -7.76
N ALA A 38 -7.22 5.48 -7.18
CA ALA A 38 -8.00 4.28 -7.48
C ALA A 38 -9.48 4.45 -7.13
N ILE A 39 -9.79 5.02 -5.96
CA ILE A 39 -11.18 5.33 -5.56
C ILE A 39 -11.81 6.30 -6.55
N THR A 40 -11.13 7.41 -6.86
CA THR A 40 -11.61 8.43 -7.80
C THR A 40 -11.94 7.80 -9.14
N TRP A 41 -11.02 6.99 -9.68
CA TRP A 41 -11.23 6.28 -10.93
C TRP A 41 -12.47 5.38 -10.87
N VAL A 42 -12.58 4.49 -9.89
CA VAL A 42 -13.73 3.56 -9.75
C VAL A 42 -15.05 4.33 -9.70
N THR A 43 -15.12 5.42 -8.93
CA THR A 43 -16.34 6.22 -8.76
C THR A 43 -16.69 7.08 -9.98
N SER A 44 -15.72 7.36 -10.86
CA SER A 44 -15.90 8.17 -12.06
C SER A 44 -16.39 7.40 -13.29
N LEU A 45 -16.51 6.08 -13.20
CA LEU A 45 -16.92 5.24 -14.33
C LEU A 45 -18.39 5.48 -14.72
N PRO A 46 -18.77 5.21 -15.99
CA PRO A 46 -20.16 5.31 -16.43
C PRO A 46 -21.10 4.45 -15.57
N ALA A 47 -22.34 4.90 -15.40
CA ALA A 47 -23.32 4.28 -14.49
C ALA A 47 -23.64 2.78 -14.75
N HIS A 48 -23.31 2.26 -15.93
CA HIS A 48 -23.50 0.84 -16.28
C HIS A 48 -22.27 -0.03 -16.00
N VAL A 49 -21.19 0.56 -15.49
CA VAL A 49 -19.94 -0.14 -15.16
C VAL A 49 -19.89 -0.33 -13.65
N ASN A 50 -19.64 -1.57 -13.22
CA ASN A 50 -19.46 -1.92 -11.82
C ASN A 50 -18.15 -2.68 -11.63
N ILE A 51 -17.38 -2.30 -10.61
CA ILE A 51 -16.17 -3.02 -10.20
C ILE A 51 -16.46 -3.71 -8.87
N ASP A 52 -16.70 -5.02 -8.92
CA ASP A 52 -16.99 -5.82 -7.73
C ASP A 52 -15.79 -5.90 -6.78
N ARG A 53 -14.58 -5.95 -7.33
CA ARG A 53 -13.34 -6.07 -6.55
C ARG A 53 -12.14 -5.52 -7.29
N LEU A 54 -11.39 -4.66 -6.59
CA LEU A 54 -10.08 -4.17 -7.02
C LEU A 54 -9.02 -4.61 -6.01
N VAL A 55 -7.94 -5.23 -6.50
CA VAL A 55 -6.79 -5.61 -5.66
C VAL A 55 -5.54 -4.96 -6.23
N MET A 56 -5.00 -3.98 -5.51
CA MET A 56 -3.77 -3.28 -5.88
C MET A 56 -2.63 -3.61 -4.91
N ARG A 57 -1.40 -3.66 -5.46
CA ARG A 57 -0.15 -3.90 -4.73
C ARG A 57 0.96 -3.10 -5.39
N PRO A 58 1.99 -2.66 -4.64
CA PRO A 58 3.20 -2.14 -5.28
C PRO A 58 3.89 -3.28 -6.05
N VAL A 59 4.64 -2.94 -7.10
CA VAL A 59 5.37 -3.93 -7.93
C VAL A 59 6.31 -4.79 -7.07
N ALA A 60 6.91 -4.19 -6.03
CA ALA A 60 7.75 -4.89 -5.07
C ALA A 60 7.03 -6.00 -4.29
N GLN A 61 5.69 -6.09 -4.31
CA GLN A 61 4.91 -7.11 -3.61
C GLN A 61 4.06 -7.96 -4.57
N ALA A 62 4.56 -9.13 -4.93
CA ALA A 62 3.84 -10.09 -5.77
C ALA A 62 2.71 -10.83 -5.03
N ALA A 63 2.87 -11.08 -3.73
CA ALA A 63 1.88 -11.73 -2.87
C ALA A 63 1.99 -11.24 -1.42
N GLN A 64 1.03 -11.57 -0.55
CA GLN A 64 1.05 -11.11 0.85
C GLN A 64 2.34 -11.52 1.59
N HIS A 65 2.86 -12.70 1.27
CA HIS A 65 4.09 -13.28 1.84
C HIS A 65 5.32 -13.09 0.94
N LYS A 66 5.21 -12.39 -0.20
CA LYS A 66 6.30 -12.25 -1.18
C LYS A 66 6.54 -10.78 -1.51
N VAL A 67 7.54 -10.20 -0.82
CA VAL A 67 7.96 -8.81 -0.93
C VAL A 67 9.45 -8.78 -1.28
N HIS A 68 9.80 -8.12 -2.39
CA HIS A 68 11.17 -7.80 -2.72
C HIS A 68 11.63 -6.60 -1.90
N ARG A 69 12.78 -6.75 -1.23
CA ARG A 69 13.50 -5.66 -0.56
C ARG A 69 14.88 -5.49 -1.18
N VAL A 70 15.31 -4.25 -1.34
CA VAL A 70 16.70 -3.87 -1.64
C VAL A 70 17.20 -3.18 -0.38
N LEU A 71 18.16 -3.79 0.28
CA LEU A 71 18.84 -3.23 1.44
C LEU A 71 20.23 -2.83 0.96
N ASP A 72 20.69 -1.64 1.35
CA ASP A 72 22.07 -1.26 1.10
C ASP A 72 22.99 -2.17 1.93
N GLU A 73 24.04 -2.73 1.31
CA GLU A 73 25.07 -3.55 1.98
C GLU A 73 26.06 -2.68 2.78
#